data_AF-A0A4Q3ELE0-F1
#
_entry.id   AF-A0A4Q3ELE0-F1
#
_cell.length_a   1.000
_cell.length_b   1.000
_cell.length_c   1.000
_cell.angle_alpha   90.00
_cell.angle_beta   90.00
_cell.angle_gamma   90.00
#
_symmetry.space_group_name_H-M   'P 1'
#
loop_
_entity.id
_entity.type
_entity.pdbx_description
1 polymer ?
#
loop_
_entity_poly.entity_id
_entity_poly.type
_entity_poly.pdbx_seq_one_letter_code
_entity_poly.pdbx_strand_id
1 'polypeptide(L)' 'KGLNKIAQKVGEEGVETVIAALAETEFDLINEASDLVFHLLFLLREKNLSLETIAKNLESRHK' A
#
# COMPACT_ATOMS: atom_id res chain seq x y z
N LYS A 1 -0.91 -17.75 -6.41
CA LYS A 1 0.12 -17.51 -5.37
C LYS A 1 1.40 -17.11 -6.11
N GLY A 2 1.76 -15.84 -6.09
CA GLY A 2 2.87 -15.30 -6.90
C GLY A 2 2.77 -13.79 -7.03
N LEU A 3 3.87 -13.16 -7.46
CA LEU A 3 4.04 -11.71 -7.51
C LEU A 3 2.89 -10.95 -8.18
N ASN A 4 2.34 -11.47 -9.29
CA ASN A 4 1.24 -10.84 -10.02
C ASN A 4 -0.03 -10.67 -9.17
N LYS A 5 -0.37 -11.67 -8.35
CA LYS A 5 -1.56 -11.61 -7.48
C LYS A 5 -1.38 -10.57 -6.37
N ILE A 6 -0.16 -10.43 -5.86
CA ILE A 6 0.18 -9.46 -4.82
C ILE A 6 0.12 -8.04 -5.40
N ALA A 7 0.74 -7.83 -6.56
CA ALA A 7 0.68 -6.55 -7.25
C ALA A 7 -0.75 -6.13 -7.63
N GLN A 8 -1.58 -7.10 -8.04
CA GLN A 8 -3.01 -6.86 -8.31
C GLN A 8 -3.72 -6.35 -7.05
N LYS A 9 -3.51 -6.98 -5.89
CA LYS A 9 -4.15 -6.53 -4.64
C LYS A 9 -3.71 -5.13 -4.25
N VAL A 10 -2.42 -4.78 -4.37
CA VAL A 10 -1.98 -3.38 -4.14
C VAL A 10 -2.75 -2.38 -5.00
N GLY A 11 -3.04 -2.72 -6.26
CA GLY A 11 -3.85 -1.86 -7.13
C GLY A 11 -5.33 -1.80 -6.73
N GLU A 12 -5.90 -2.94 -6.32
CA GLU A 12 -7.28 -3.07 -5.82
C GLU A 12 -7.49 -2.20 -4.57
N GLU A 13 -6.68 -2.41 -3.53
CA GLU A 13 -6.76 -1.65 -2.27
C GLU A 13 -6.53 -0.15 -2.49
N GLY A 14 -5.68 0.20 -3.47
CA GLY A 14 -5.42 1.60 -3.81
C GLY A 14 -6.67 2.29 -4.36
N VAL A 15 -7.47 1.59 -5.16
CA VAL A 15 -8.74 2.10 -5.68
C VAL A 15 -9.79 2.13 -4.56
N GLU A 16 -9.87 1.07 -3.76
CA GLU A 16 -10.82 0.98 -2.64
C GLU A 16 -10.55 2.06 -1.58
N THR A 17 -9.28 2.33 -1.25
CA THR A 17 -8.88 3.44 -0.37
C THR A 17 -9.37 4.80 -0.89
N VAL A 18 -9.26 5.05 -2.21
CA VAL A 18 -9.75 6.29 -2.83
C VAL A 18 -11.27 6.39 -2.74
N ILE A 19 -11.98 5.29 -3.00
CA ILE A 19 -13.44 5.24 -2.88
C ILE A 19 -13.85 5.51 -1.43
N ALA A 20 -13.22 4.83 -0.47
CA ALA A 20 -13.53 4.97 0.94
C ALA A 20 -13.31 6.42 1.43
N ALA A 21 -12.23 7.06 0.99
CA ALA A 21 -11.93 8.46 1.33
C ALA A 21 -12.95 9.46 0.77
N LEU A 22 -13.64 9.14 -0.33
CA LEU A 22 -14.54 10.07 -1.02
C LEU A 22 -16.02 9.81 -0.76
N ALA A 23 -16.39 8.56 -0.44
CA ALA A 23 -17.78 8.12 -0.47
C ALA A 23 -18.22 7.27 0.72
N GLU A 24 -17.31 6.80 1.58
CA GLU A 24 -17.63 5.88 2.68
C GLU A 24 -17.27 6.47 4.06
N THR A 25 -17.21 5.61 5.09
CA THR A 25 -16.96 6.05 6.46
C THR A 25 -15.47 6.09 6.81
N GLU A 26 -15.14 6.78 7.91
CA GLU A 26 -13.78 6.76 8.46
C GLU A 26 -13.32 5.35 8.82
N PHE A 27 -14.23 4.49 9.28
CA PHE A 27 -13.93 3.09 9.56
C PHE A 27 -13.52 2.33 8.30
N ASP A 28 -14.24 2.54 7.18
CA ASP A 28 -13.91 1.92 5.90
C ASP A 28 -12.56 2.42 5.39
N LEU A 29 -12.31 3.73 5.46
CA LEU A 29 -11.01 4.31 5.08
C LEU A 29 -9.85 3.71 5.87
N ILE A 30 -10.01 3.53 7.19
CA ILE A 30 -8.98 2.93 8.04
C ILE A 30 -8.70 1.48 7.61
N ASN A 31 -9.74 0.70 7.27
CA ASN A 31 -9.57 -0.68 6.83
C ASN A 31 -8.87 -0.76 5.47
N GLU A 32 -9.36 -0.05 4.46
CA GLU A 32 -8.77 -0.08 3.10
C GLU A 32 -7.32 0.44 3.09
N ALA A 33 -7.05 1.50 3.85
CA ALA A 33 -5.68 2.00 4.00
C ALA A 33 -4.78 0.98 4.71
N SER A 34 -5.30 0.23 5.68
CA SER A 34 -4.57 -0.83 6.36
C SER A 34 -4.24 -1.99 5.42
N ASP A 35 -5.20 -2.40 4.60
CA ASP A 35 -5.01 -3.47 3.61
C ASP A 35 -4.05 -3.04 2.51
N LEU A 36 -4.11 -1.79 2.05
CA LEU A 36 -3.14 -1.21 1.12
C LEU A 36 -1.72 -1.27 1.68
N VAL A 37 -1.51 -0.83 2.93
CA VAL A 37 -0.20 -0.86 3.59
C VAL A 37 0.29 -2.31 3.73
N PHE A 38 -0.58 -3.23 4.16
CA PHE A 38 -0.24 -4.64 4.28
C PHE A 38 0.23 -5.22 2.94
N HIS A 39 -0.56 -5.04 1.88
CA HIS A 39 -0.25 -5.57 0.55
C HIS A 39 1.00 -4.91 -0.05
N LEU A 40 1.23 -3.62 0.20
CA LEU A 40 2.45 -2.93 -0.21
C LEU A 40 3.68 -3.49 0.49
N LEU A 41 3.64 -3.65 1.82
CA LEU A 41 4.76 -4.22 2.58
C LEU A 41 5.08 -5.64 2.14
N PHE A 42 4.04 -6.45 1.87
CA PHE A 42 4.22 -7.80 1.36
C PHE A 42 4.85 -7.80 -0.05
N LEU A 43 4.40 -6.91 -0.94
CA LEU A 43 5.00 -6.74 -2.27
C LEU A 43 6.49 -6.35 -2.20
N LEU A 44 6.83 -5.39 -1.33
CA LEU A 44 8.21 -4.95 -1.13
C LEU A 44 9.10 -6.11 -0.66
N ARG A 45 8.62 -6.89 0.31
CA ARG A 45 9.32 -8.08 0.80
C ARG A 45 9.60 -9.09 -0.31
N GLU A 46 8.61 -9.41 -1.16
CA GLU A 46 8.77 -10.32 -2.30
C GLU A 46 9.78 -9.79 -3.35
N LYS A 47 9.99 -8.47 -3.39
CA LYS A 47 11.00 -7.81 -4.23
C LYS A 47 12.35 -7.64 -3.53
N ASN A 48 12.52 -8.18 -2.32
CA ASN A 48 13.71 -8.02 -1.48
C ASN A 48 14.01 -6.54 -1.13
N LEU A 49 12.96 -5.73 -0.98
CA LEU A 49 13.04 -4.33 -0.55
C LEU A 49 12.53 -4.19 0.89
N SER A 50 13.25 -3.42 1.70
CA SER A 50 12.82 -3.10 3.07
C SER A 50 12.06 -1.78 3.11
N LEU A 51 11.26 -1.59 4.16
CA LEU A 51 10.61 -0.31 4.44
C LEU A 51 11.65 0.80 4.67
N GLU A 52 12.81 0.47 5.25
CA GLU A 52 13.93 1.42 5.42
C GLU A 52 14.43 1.96 4.08
N THR A 53 14.53 1.12 3.04
CA THR A 53 14.91 1.55 1.69
C THR A 53 13.92 2.59 1.15
N ILE A 54 12.61 2.37 1.35
CA ILE A 54 11.57 3.32 0.93
C ILE A 54 11.63 4.61 1.77
N ALA A 55 11.82 4.49 3.09
CA ALA A 55 11.92 5.63 3.98
C ALA A 55 13.11 6.55 3.62
N LYS A 56 14.29 5.99 3.33
CA LYS A 56 15.46 6.76 2.85
C LYS A 56 15.18 7.48 1.54
N ASN A 57 14.45 6.84 0.62
CA ASN A 57 14.05 7.49 -0.63
C ASN A 57 13.07 8.63 -0.41
N LEU A 58 12.16 8.53 0.57
CA LEU A 58 11.25 9.62 0.93
C LEU A 58 12.01 10.77 1.60
N GLU A 59 12.92 10.48 2.54
CA GLU A 59 13.77 11.49 3.19
C GLU A 59 14.59 12.29 2.17
N SER A 60 15.14 11.62 1.14
CA SER A 60 15.92 12.30 0.10
C SER A 60 15.10 13.26 -0.77
N ARG A 61 13.76 13.15 -0.80
CA ARG A 61 12.86 14.07 -1.55
C ARG A 61 12.51 15.33 -0.78
N HIS A 62 12.70 15.34 0.54
CA HIS A 62 12.40 16.48 1.41
C HIS A 62 13.64 17.31 1.76
N LYS A 63 14.76 17.10 1.06
CA LYS A 63 15.94 17.97 1.05
C LYS A 63 15.88 18.92 -0.12
#